data_AF-A0AAV8W7G9-F1
#
_entry.id   AF-A0AAV8W7G9-F1
#
_cell.length_a   1.000
_cell.length_b   1.000
_cell.length_c   1.000
_cell.angle_alpha   90.00
_cell.angle_beta   90.00
_cell.angle_gamma   90.00
#
_symmetry.space_group_name_H-M   'P 1'
#
loop_
_entity.id
_entity.type
_entity.pdbx_description
1 polymer ?
#
loop_
_entity_poly.entity_id
_entity_poly.type
_entity_poly.pdbx_seq_one_letter_code
_entity_poly.pdbx_strand_id
1 'polypeptide(L)'
;MVTRGSCKKLFVQVIGFLQKTLKSSRNIQGTGDGDDDGKIVKGSDPSKFANLISKSADQLLEHLHILTQEALDHADLTVLTGTIGAAALLKNCLWSFIQSMSDSKSVNAEQLQAVYKKYNEMCEALAERLLDLHCRLLSLYILQDAECLDWEDDKPFFESERGSYTVQMWWLYMQGTEYQLTCLTKLKFRFVGTKEDLWNTVPPKIAQRVFSGMLNESLTILTVRYTQSCPSEARSQLLVVDISNLLLCIAQLLPSICDTAKDFIGLSYHNNGSKILRDIHTKCQELLTCLLLRGSSLNDLYKVFKRGMGNVEMFKPKVTGPAAWIIFALPNVFKVNPKNVCKMTDLPIDVAIALELMVLLAQPQPNWALLFFNLFLNVTAESYNVELQRKIAQDFDCGSFLCSADGTCRNVDTSVPVLNQRHYYDLVFSATEVLLSMKRRIKSDYIVETGVKPLIEAM
;
A
#
# COMPACT_ATOMS: atom_id res chain seq x y z
N MET A 1 12.66 -12.63 -22.12
CA MET A 1 13.93 -11.87 -22.21
C MET A 1 13.86 -10.63 -23.13
N VAL A 2 12.70 -10.35 -23.76
CA VAL A 2 12.48 -9.20 -24.68
C VAL A 2 11.95 -7.93 -23.96
N THR A 3 11.51 -8.05 -22.70
CA THR A 3 10.63 -7.09 -22.01
C THR A 3 11.33 -5.92 -21.30
N ARG A 4 12.61 -6.03 -20.94
CA ARG A 4 13.42 -4.88 -20.50
C ARG A 4 13.82 -3.96 -21.65
N GLY A 5 13.79 -4.48 -22.89
CA GLY A 5 14.15 -3.73 -24.09
C GLY A 5 13.08 -2.71 -24.47
N SER A 6 11.80 -3.06 -24.37
CA SER A 6 10.70 -2.20 -24.84
C SER A 6 10.40 -1.03 -23.91
N CYS A 7 10.30 -1.22 -22.59
CA CYS A 7 10.14 -0.09 -21.64
C CYS A 7 11.39 0.79 -21.55
N LYS A 8 12.61 0.22 -21.61
CA LYS A 8 13.83 1.05 -21.74
C LYS A 8 13.87 1.74 -23.09
N LYS A 9 13.47 1.11 -24.20
CA LYS A 9 13.37 1.77 -25.51
C LYS A 9 12.34 2.88 -25.47
N LEU A 10 11.17 2.70 -24.85
CA LEU A 10 10.15 3.72 -24.74
C LEU A 10 10.62 4.88 -23.86
N PHE A 11 11.24 4.59 -22.71
CA PHE A 11 11.81 5.60 -21.82
C PHE A 11 13.00 6.33 -22.45
N VAL A 12 13.88 5.62 -23.18
CA VAL A 12 15.00 6.20 -23.94
C VAL A 12 14.51 6.91 -25.21
N GLN A 13 13.38 6.52 -25.79
CA GLN A 13 12.74 7.21 -26.91
C GLN A 13 12.04 8.47 -26.42
N VAL A 14 11.37 8.46 -25.27
CA VAL A 14 10.73 9.63 -24.66
C VAL A 14 11.80 10.59 -24.14
N ILE A 15 12.82 10.13 -23.40
CA ILE A 15 13.97 10.95 -23.01
C ILE A 15 14.75 11.41 -24.24
N GLY A 16 14.96 10.53 -25.22
CA GLY A 16 15.68 10.83 -26.46
C GLY A 16 14.92 11.83 -27.31
N PHE A 17 13.59 11.75 -27.37
CA PHE A 17 12.71 12.71 -28.03
C PHE A 17 12.70 14.03 -27.27
N LEU A 18 12.51 14.05 -25.95
CA LEU A 18 12.62 15.26 -25.13
C LEU A 18 14.01 15.91 -25.25
N GLN A 19 15.10 15.13 -25.22
CA GLN A 19 16.47 15.61 -25.44
C GLN A 19 16.69 16.10 -26.86
N LYS A 20 16.09 15.46 -27.88
CA LYS A 20 16.20 15.86 -29.29
C LYS A 20 15.37 17.10 -29.58
N THR A 21 14.24 17.30 -28.92
CA THR A 21 13.42 18.53 -28.95
C THR A 21 14.15 19.68 -28.23
N LEU A 22 14.78 19.39 -27.08
CA LEU A 22 15.68 20.34 -26.37
C LEU A 22 16.94 20.69 -27.17
N LYS A 23 17.53 19.72 -27.90
CA LYS A 23 18.69 19.93 -28.78
C LYS A 23 18.33 20.60 -30.11
N SER A 24 17.16 20.32 -30.67
CA SER A 24 16.64 21.01 -31.87
C SER A 24 16.43 22.50 -31.59
N SER A 25 15.98 22.84 -30.37
CA SER A 25 15.95 24.24 -29.91
C SER A 25 17.34 24.88 -29.75
N ARG A 26 18.43 24.10 -29.65
CA ARG A 26 19.82 24.59 -29.68
C ARG A 26 20.43 24.60 -31.08
N ASN A 27 20.01 23.72 -31.98
CA ASN A 27 20.60 23.58 -33.33
C ASN A 27 20.03 24.55 -34.37
N ILE A 28 18.94 25.28 -34.09
CA ILE A 28 18.52 26.44 -34.90
C ILE A 28 19.50 27.62 -34.75
N GLN A 29 20.51 27.48 -33.87
CA GLN A 29 21.46 28.52 -33.48
C GLN A 29 22.86 28.37 -34.10
N GLY A 30 23.03 27.58 -35.17
CA GLY A 30 24.36 27.25 -35.68
C GLY A 30 24.49 27.22 -37.20
N THR A 31 24.33 28.36 -37.86
CA THR A 31 25.01 28.68 -39.14
C THR A 31 24.95 30.20 -39.37
N GLY A 32 26.07 30.90 -39.21
CA GLY A 32 26.21 32.33 -39.47
C GLY A 32 27.44 32.91 -38.78
N ASP A 33 28.50 33.08 -39.55
CA ASP A 33 29.86 33.53 -39.20
C ASP A 33 29.92 35.05 -38.91
N GLY A 34 30.87 35.47 -38.05
CA GLY A 34 31.36 36.87 -38.00
C GLY A 34 31.00 37.73 -36.77
N ASP A 35 31.97 37.79 -35.84
CA ASP A 35 32.42 38.89 -34.97
C ASP A 35 31.49 39.81 -34.14
N ASP A 36 31.96 40.00 -32.91
CA ASP A 36 31.86 41.15 -32.01
C ASP A 36 30.73 41.27 -30.95
N ASP A 37 31.22 41.42 -29.72
CA ASP A 37 30.66 41.93 -28.47
C ASP A 37 29.33 41.40 -27.88
N GLY A 38 29.47 40.67 -26.77
CA GLY A 38 28.80 41.00 -25.50
C GLY A 38 27.27 40.91 -25.41
N LYS A 39 26.55 40.33 -26.37
CA LYS A 39 25.09 40.16 -26.27
C LYS A 39 24.71 38.83 -25.64
N ILE A 40 24.25 38.91 -24.38
CA ILE A 40 23.37 37.93 -23.75
C ILE A 40 22.31 37.50 -24.77
N VAL A 41 22.39 36.24 -25.22
CA VAL A 41 21.51 35.64 -26.22
C VAL A 41 20.06 35.79 -25.75
N LYS A 42 19.33 36.73 -26.37
CA LYS A 42 17.91 36.95 -26.13
C LYS A 42 17.15 35.65 -26.47
N GLY A 43 16.32 35.26 -25.51
CA GLY A 43 15.74 33.94 -25.40
C GLY A 43 14.90 33.48 -26.59
N SER A 44 14.83 32.16 -26.74
CA SER A 44 13.79 31.48 -27.49
C SER A 44 12.42 32.08 -27.15
N ASP A 45 11.68 32.49 -28.18
CA ASP A 45 10.32 33.00 -28.06
C ASP A 45 9.46 32.01 -27.25
N PRO A 46 8.99 32.39 -26.04
CA PRO A 46 8.24 31.50 -25.15
C PRO A 46 7.01 30.88 -25.83
N SER A 47 6.42 31.60 -26.80
CA SER A 47 5.25 31.13 -27.56
C SER A 47 5.59 30.01 -28.53
N LYS A 48 6.74 30.08 -29.21
CA LYS A 48 7.21 29.02 -30.12
C LYS A 48 7.58 27.77 -29.35
N PHE A 49 8.19 27.92 -28.17
CA PHE A 49 8.52 26.81 -27.29
C PHE A 49 7.28 26.09 -26.77
N ALA A 50 6.28 26.81 -26.27
CA ALA A 50 5.02 26.21 -25.82
C ALA A 50 4.28 25.49 -26.95
N ASN A 51 4.23 26.07 -28.14
CA ASN A 51 3.64 25.45 -29.32
C ASN A 51 4.36 24.15 -29.73
N LEU A 52 5.70 24.12 -29.64
CA LEU A 52 6.49 22.93 -29.92
C LEU A 52 6.20 21.81 -28.91
N ILE A 53 6.11 22.15 -27.62
CA ILE A 53 5.72 21.20 -26.56
C ILE A 53 4.32 20.65 -26.82
N SER A 54 3.34 21.52 -27.10
CA SER A 54 1.97 21.10 -27.40
C SER A 54 1.93 20.11 -28.57
N LYS A 55 2.55 20.45 -29.71
CA LYS A 55 2.58 19.58 -30.89
C LYS A 55 3.27 18.24 -30.62
N SER A 56 4.38 18.28 -29.88
CA SER A 56 5.14 17.09 -29.49
C SER A 56 4.31 16.18 -28.57
N ALA A 57 3.57 16.78 -27.64
CA ALA A 57 2.71 16.06 -26.71
C ALA A 57 1.49 15.45 -27.42
N ASP A 58 0.89 16.12 -28.41
CA ASP A 58 -0.18 15.54 -29.23
C ASP A 58 0.32 14.32 -30.05
N GLN A 59 1.52 14.37 -30.63
CA GLN A 59 2.11 13.22 -31.35
C GLN A 59 2.39 12.03 -30.43
N LEU A 60 2.91 12.29 -29.22
CA LEU A 60 3.13 11.24 -28.23
C LEU A 60 1.81 10.63 -27.75
N LEU A 61 0.76 11.46 -27.62
CA LEU A 61 -0.57 10.99 -27.23
C LEU A 61 -1.14 10.01 -28.25
N GLU A 62 -1.02 10.33 -29.55
CA GLU A 62 -1.42 9.45 -30.64
C GLU A 62 -0.67 8.09 -30.58
N HIS A 63 0.64 8.14 -30.36
CA HIS A 63 1.43 6.93 -30.21
C HIS A 63 1.01 6.09 -28.99
N LEU A 64 0.70 6.72 -27.86
CA LEU A 64 0.17 6.01 -26.69
C LEU A 64 -1.21 5.40 -26.98
N HIS A 65 -2.05 6.03 -27.82
CA HIS A 65 -3.33 5.45 -28.23
C HIS A 65 -3.14 4.17 -29.04
N ILE A 66 -2.20 4.17 -29.99
CA ILE A 66 -1.86 2.97 -30.78
C ILE A 66 -1.37 1.84 -29.86
N LEU A 67 -0.43 2.13 -28.94
CA LEU A 67 0.07 1.15 -27.98
C LEU A 67 -1.02 0.61 -27.05
N THR A 68 -1.96 1.48 -26.66
CA THR A 68 -3.10 1.08 -25.84
C THR A 68 -3.96 0.07 -26.59
N GLN A 69 -4.28 0.36 -27.86
CA GLN A 69 -5.11 -0.52 -28.67
C GLN A 69 -4.44 -1.88 -28.85
N GLU A 70 -3.16 -1.90 -29.21
CA GLU A 70 -2.37 -3.13 -29.35
C GLU A 70 -2.31 -3.93 -28.04
N ALA A 71 -2.09 -3.25 -26.91
CA ALA A 71 -2.07 -3.90 -25.60
C ALA A 71 -3.43 -4.51 -25.21
N LEU A 72 -4.54 -3.86 -25.58
CA LEU A 72 -5.88 -4.37 -25.31
C LEU A 72 -6.24 -5.55 -26.23
N ASP A 73 -5.89 -5.46 -27.51
CA ASP A 73 -6.15 -6.52 -28.50
C ASP A 73 -5.39 -7.82 -28.15
N HIS A 74 -4.19 -7.69 -27.58
CA HIS A 74 -3.37 -8.82 -27.13
C HIS A 74 -3.48 -9.14 -25.63
N ALA A 75 -4.28 -8.38 -24.88
CA ALA A 75 -4.38 -8.49 -23.41
C ALA A 75 -3.00 -8.41 -22.69
N ASP A 76 -2.07 -7.61 -23.20
CA ASP A 76 -0.73 -7.44 -22.63
C ASP A 76 -0.77 -6.42 -21.48
N LEU A 77 -0.95 -6.93 -20.27
CA LEU A 77 -0.93 -6.15 -19.02
C LEU A 77 0.38 -5.38 -18.80
N THR A 78 1.52 -5.90 -19.28
CA THR A 78 2.82 -5.23 -19.09
C THR A 78 2.92 -4.00 -19.96
N VAL A 79 2.50 -4.10 -21.23
CA VAL A 79 2.48 -2.96 -22.13
C VAL A 79 1.43 -1.94 -21.68
N LEU A 80 0.27 -2.40 -21.22
CA LEU A 80 -0.80 -1.51 -20.74
C LEU A 80 -0.37 -0.71 -19.49
N THR A 81 0.20 -1.37 -18.49
CA THR A 81 0.72 -0.70 -17.28
C THR A 81 1.86 0.26 -17.61
N GLY A 82 2.78 -0.13 -18.50
CA GLY A 82 3.85 0.74 -18.99
C GLY A 82 3.33 1.97 -19.74
N THR A 83 2.26 1.82 -20.52
CA THR A 83 1.61 2.91 -21.26
C THR A 83 0.96 3.92 -20.29
N ILE A 84 0.31 3.45 -19.22
CA ILE A 84 -0.21 4.32 -18.15
C ILE A 84 0.93 5.09 -17.46
N GLY A 85 2.02 4.39 -17.11
CA GLY A 85 3.20 5.02 -16.51
C GLY A 85 3.77 6.13 -17.40
N ALA A 86 3.88 5.88 -18.71
CA ALA A 86 4.34 6.87 -19.69
C ALA A 86 3.39 8.06 -19.82
N ALA A 87 2.08 7.82 -19.92
CA ALA A 87 1.06 8.87 -19.99
C ALA A 87 1.10 9.78 -18.75
N ALA A 88 1.22 9.19 -17.56
CA ALA A 88 1.29 9.92 -16.31
C ALA A 88 2.57 10.74 -16.17
N LEU A 89 3.71 10.20 -16.63
CA LEU A 89 4.98 10.93 -16.66
C LEU A 89 4.86 12.19 -17.53
N LEU A 90 4.32 12.04 -18.75
CA LEU A 90 4.12 13.15 -19.67
C LEU A 90 3.13 14.18 -19.10
N LYS A 91 2.05 13.73 -18.47
CA LYS A 91 1.11 14.58 -17.73
C LYS A 91 1.80 15.43 -16.66
N ASN A 92 2.66 14.83 -15.83
CA ASN A 92 3.39 15.52 -14.78
C ASN A 92 4.43 16.51 -15.32
N CYS A 93 5.08 16.16 -16.43
CA CYS A 93 5.97 17.08 -17.14
C CYS A 93 5.20 18.30 -17.66
N LEU A 94 4.05 18.10 -18.30
CA LEU A 94 3.18 19.18 -18.77
C LEU A 94 2.72 20.09 -17.62
N TRP A 95 2.34 19.51 -16.49
CA TRP A 95 1.99 20.27 -15.28
C TRP A 95 3.12 21.19 -14.81
N SER A 96 4.36 20.68 -14.82
CA SER A 96 5.53 21.45 -14.41
C SER A 96 5.77 22.65 -15.35
N PHE A 97 5.56 22.47 -16.66
CA PHE A 97 5.63 23.56 -17.63
C PHE A 97 4.52 24.60 -17.42
N ILE A 98 3.28 24.17 -17.19
CA ILE A 98 2.14 25.06 -16.91
C ILE A 98 2.42 25.90 -15.66
N GLN A 99 2.90 25.28 -14.58
CA GLN A 99 3.22 25.98 -13.34
C GLN A 99 4.32 27.04 -13.57
N SER A 100 5.35 26.69 -14.35
CA SER A 100 6.46 27.60 -14.68
C SER A 100 6.05 28.77 -15.58
N MET A 101 4.89 28.68 -16.25
CA MET A 101 4.36 29.74 -17.12
C MET A 101 3.25 30.57 -16.45
N SER A 102 2.77 30.17 -15.27
CA SER A 102 1.63 30.78 -14.57
C SER A 102 1.84 32.23 -14.12
N ASP A 103 3.09 32.69 -14.05
CA ASP A 103 3.44 34.11 -13.81
C ASP A 103 3.15 35.01 -15.03
N SER A 104 2.88 34.43 -16.20
CA SER A 104 2.45 35.15 -17.41
C SER A 104 1.08 34.62 -17.87
N LYS A 105 0.01 35.42 -17.75
CA LYS A 105 -1.31 35.08 -18.33
C LYS A 105 -1.24 35.12 -19.86
N SER A 106 -0.62 34.10 -20.46
CA SER A 106 -0.40 34.00 -21.90
C SER A 106 -1.27 32.89 -22.50
N VAL A 107 -1.73 33.10 -23.74
CA VAL A 107 -2.51 32.15 -24.57
C VAL A 107 -1.86 30.75 -24.64
N ASN A 108 -0.53 30.69 -24.45
CA ASN A 108 0.25 29.46 -24.46
C ASN A 108 -0.05 28.54 -23.27
N ALA A 109 -0.43 29.09 -22.11
CA ALA A 109 -0.77 28.32 -20.92
C ALA A 109 -2.09 27.56 -21.10
N GLU A 110 -3.08 28.19 -21.75
CA GLU A 110 -4.38 27.57 -22.04
C GLU A 110 -4.24 26.38 -23.01
N GLN A 111 -3.38 26.51 -24.02
CA GLN A 111 -3.10 25.43 -24.97
C GLN A 111 -2.44 24.22 -24.28
N LEU A 112 -1.44 24.45 -23.42
CA LEU A 112 -0.80 23.38 -22.66
C LEU A 112 -1.77 22.74 -21.65
N GLN A 113 -2.65 23.54 -21.03
CA GLN A 113 -3.71 23.05 -20.14
C GLN A 113 -4.68 22.12 -20.87
N ALA A 114 -5.03 22.43 -22.12
CA ALA A 114 -5.88 21.57 -22.94
C ALA A 114 -5.21 20.21 -23.21
N VAL A 115 -3.93 20.20 -23.57
CA VAL A 115 -3.17 18.95 -23.79
C VAL A 115 -3.03 18.17 -22.48
N TYR A 116 -2.72 18.83 -21.37
CA TYR A 116 -2.70 18.21 -20.03
C TYR A 116 -4.01 17.49 -19.72
N LYS A 117 -5.16 18.12 -20.03
CA LYS A 117 -6.47 17.51 -19.82
C LYS A 117 -6.65 16.22 -20.62
N LYS A 118 -6.23 16.19 -21.89
CA LYS A 118 -6.27 14.96 -22.72
C LYS A 118 -5.47 13.82 -22.10
N TYR A 119 -4.26 14.11 -21.61
CA TYR A 119 -3.44 13.10 -20.92
C TYR A 119 -4.07 12.62 -19.61
N ASN A 120 -4.78 13.51 -18.90
CA ASN A 120 -5.51 13.13 -17.70
C ASN A 120 -6.67 12.19 -18.02
N GLU A 121 -7.48 12.53 -19.03
CA GLU A 121 -8.58 11.69 -19.51
C GLU A 121 -8.08 10.31 -19.98
N MET A 122 -6.95 10.29 -20.71
CA MET A 122 -6.32 9.03 -21.10
C MET A 122 -5.88 8.18 -19.90
N CYS A 123 -5.23 8.78 -18.89
CA CYS A 123 -4.82 8.04 -17.69
C CYS A 123 -6.02 7.41 -16.97
N GLU A 124 -7.13 8.14 -16.84
CA GLU A 124 -8.33 7.64 -16.18
C GLU A 124 -8.97 6.49 -16.98
N ALA A 125 -9.13 6.66 -18.30
CA ALA A 125 -9.67 5.63 -19.18
C ALA A 125 -8.82 4.35 -19.17
N LEU A 126 -7.49 4.49 -19.24
CA LEU A 126 -6.58 3.35 -19.19
C LEU A 126 -6.64 2.61 -17.85
N ALA A 127 -6.77 3.34 -16.75
CA ALA A 127 -6.87 2.74 -15.43
C ALA A 127 -8.17 1.94 -15.24
N GLU A 128 -9.29 2.40 -15.81
CA GLU A 128 -10.54 1.62 -15.87
C GLU A 128 -10.37 0.34 -16.69
N ARG A 129 -9.71 0.43 -17.86
CA ARG A 129 -9.44 -0.75 -18.70
C ARG A 129 -8.50 -1.75 -18.05
N LEU A 130 -7.48 -1.25 -17.35
CA LEU A 130 -6.56 -2.08 -16.60
C LEU A 130 -7.28 -2.84 -15.47
N LEU A 131 -8.15 -2.15 -14.72
CA LEU A 131 -8.98 -2.77 -13.69
C LEU A 131 -9.88 -3.86 -14.30
N ASP A 132 -10.60 -3.56 -15.38
CA ASP A 132 -11.48 -4.52 -16.06
C ASP A 132 -10.71 -5.78 -16.50
N LEU A 133 -9.53 -5.61 -17.09
CA LEU A 133 -8.70 -6.73 -17.54
C LEU A 133 -8.24 -7.61 -16.37
N HIS A 134 -7.78 -7.01 -15.26
CA HIS A 134 -7.42 -7.75 -14.05
C HIS A 134 -8.61 -8.48 -13.43
N CYS A 135 -9.77 -7.82 -13.34
CA CYS A 135 -10.99 -8.43 -12.81
C CYS A 135 -11.46 -9.60 -13.67
N ARG A 136 -11.38 -9.48 -15.00
CA ARG A 136 -11.69 -10.56 -15.94
C ARG A 136 -10.70 -11.72 -15.80
N LEU A 137 -9.41 -11.44 -15.63
CA LEU A 137 -8.41 -12.48 -15.44
C LEU A 137 -8.67 -13.27 -14.15
N LEU A 138 -8.93 -12.55 -13.05
CA LEU A 138 -9.31 -13.13 -11.78
C LEU A 138 -10.58 -14.00 -11.89
N SER A 139 -11.66 -13.44 -12.43
CA SER A 139 -12.96 -14.10 -12.46
C SER A 139 -13.04 -15.28 -13.42
N LEU A 140 -12.34 -15.26 -14.55
CA LEU A 140 -12.43 -16.30 -15.58
C LEU A 140 -11.33 -17.36 -15.50
N TYR A 141 -10.16 -17.06 -14.94
CA TYR A 141 -9.03 -17.98 -14.98
C TYR A 141 -8.50 -18.38 -13.60
N ILE A 142 -8.43 -17.45 -12.65
CA ILE A 142 -7.85 -17.75 -11.33
C ILE A 142 -8.89 -18.36 -10.41
N LEU A 143 -10.10 -17.83 -10.43
CA LEU A 143 -11.17 -18.23 -9.52
C LEU A 143 -11.99 -19.42 -10.04
N GLN A 144 -11.61 -20.05 -11.13
CA GLN A 144 -12.38 -21.09 -11.83
C GLN A 144 -11.66 -22.44 -11.80
N ASP A 145 -11.49 -23.00 -10.59
CA ASP A 145 -10.93 -24.35 -10.42
C ASP A 145 -12.06 -25.36 -10.13
N ALA A 146 -12.28 -26.31 -11.03
CA ALA A 146 -13.42 -27.23 -10.94
C ALA A 146 -13.37 -28.12 -9.69
N GLU A 147 -12.19 -28.62 -9.30
CA GLU A 147 -12.04 -29.54 -8.16
C GLU A 147 -12.24 -28.83 -6.81
N CYS A 148 -11.81 -27.57 -6.72
CA CYS A 148 -12.03 -26.73 -5.55
C CYS A 148 -13.50 -26.29 -5.41
N LEU A 149 -14.25 -26.26 -6.51
CA LEU A 149 -15.63 -25.78 -6.57
C LEU A 149 -16.67 -26.90 -6.47
N ASP A 150 -16.25 -28.16 -6.50
CA ASP A 150 -17.11 -29.31 -6.25
C ASP A 150 -17.36 -29.50 -4.75
N TRP A 151 -18.27 -28.68 -4.22
CA TRP A 151 -18.61 -28.67 -2.79
C TRP A 151 -19.34 -29.95 -2.36
N GLU A 152 -20.04 -30.63 -3.27
CA GLU A 152 -20.89 -31.78 -2.96
C GLU A 152 -20.15 -33.12 -3.07
N ASP A 153 -18.87 -33.12 -3.48
CA ASP A 153 -18.05 -34.33 -3.58
C ASP A 153 -17.96 -35.05 -2.22
N ASP A 154 -18.15 -36.37 -2.25
CA ASP A 154 -18.08 -37.26 -1.09
C ASP A 154 -16.63 -37.51 -0.63
N LYS A 155 -15.63 -37.07 -1.42
CA LYS A 155 -14.21 -37.18 -1.05
C LYS A 155 -13.69 -35.90 -0.40
N PRO A 156 -12.85 -36.01 0.64
CA PRO A 156 -12.19 -34.84 1.21
C PRO A 156 -11.20 -34.24 0.21
N PHE A 157 -11.12 -32.92 0.19
CA PHE A 157 -10.15 -32.22 -0.66
C PHE A 157 -8.74 -32.40 -0.09
N PHE A 158 -7.87 -33.10 -0.82
CA PHE A 158 -6.48 -33.36 -0.42
C PHE A 158 -6.35 -33.77 1.06
N GLU A 159 -7.15 -34.76 1.47
CA GLU A 159 -7.16 -35.32 2.84
C GLU A 159 -7.41 -34.27 3.95
N SER A 160 -8.07 -33.16 3.60
CA SER A 160 -8.36 -32.02 4.48
C SER A 160 -7.14 -31.27 5.05
N GLU A 161 -5.94 -31.52 4.51
CA GLU A 161 -4.71 -30.91 5.02
C GLU A 161 -4.45 -29.50 4.44
N ARG A 162 -5.15 -29.12 3.36
CA ARG A 162 -4.82 -27.93 2.57
C ARG A 162 -6.04 -27.11 2.21
N GLY A 163 -5.86 -25.78 2.16
CA GLY A 163 -6.82 -24.88 1.53
C GLY A 163 -6.84 -25.04 0.01
N SER A 164 -7.89 -24.55 -0.63
CA SER A 164 -8.09 -24.66 -2.07
C SER A 164 -7.02 -23.94 -2.88
N TYR A 165 -6.72 -24.47 -4.06
CA TYR A 165 -5.85 -23.78 -5.01
C TYR A 165 -6.46 -22.46 -5.47
N THR A 166 -7.79 -22.34 -5.47
CA THR A 166 -8.49 -21.08 -5.77
C THR A 166 -8.01 -19.94 -4.86
N VAL A 167 -8.02 -20.14 -3.54
CA VAL A 167 -7.59 -19.10 -2.58
C VAL A 167 -6.09 -18.86 -2.66
N GLN A 168 -5.30 -19.91 -2.82
CA GLN A 168 -3.84 -19.81 -2.94
C GLN A 168 -3.43 -19.02 -4.20
N MET A 169 -4.01 -19.34 -5.35
CA MET A 169 -3.73 -18.67 -6.61
C MET A 169 -4.25 -17.24 -6.61
N TRP A 170 -5.42 -16.98 -6.01
CA TRP A 170 -5.92 -15.64 -5.79
C TRP A 170 -4.96 -14.79 -4.95
N TRP A 171 -4.49 -15.32 -3.81
CA TRP A 171 -3.52 -14.66 -2.95
C TRP A 171 -2.22 -14.36 -3.70
N LEU A 172 -1.66 -15.35 -4.40
CA LEU A 172 -0.42 -15.20 -5.16
C LEU A 172 -0.56 -14.13 -6.24
N TYR A 173 -1.70 -14.05 -6.91
CA TYR A 173 -1.97 -13.05 -7.93
C TYR A 173 -2.13 -11.63 -7.36
N MET A 174 -2.83 -11.51 -6.23
CA MET A 174 -3.09 -10.23 -5.56
C MET A 174 -1.83 -9.66 -4.92
N GLN A 175 -1.16 -10.43 -4.06
CA GLN A 175 -0.01 -9.96 -3.27
C GLN A 175 1.25 -9.84 -4.14
N GLY A 176 1.53 -10.85 -4.97
CA GLY A 176 2.86 -11.07 -5.52
C GLY A 176 3.84 -11.59 -4.49
N THR A 177 4.86 -12.31 -4.96
CA THR A 177 5.82 -12.97 -4.09
C THR A 177 6.77 -11.97 -3.42
N GLU A 178 6.30 -11.26 -2.41
CA GLU A 178 7.18 -10.69 -1.40
C GLU A 178 7.55 -11.81 -0.41
N TYR A 179 8.49 -12.66 -0.83
CA TYR A 179 9.24 -13.48 0.11
C TYR A 179 10.13 -12.54 0.94
N GLN A 180 9.60 -12.07 2.07
CA GLN A 180 10.38 -11.35 3.09
C GLN A 180 11.29 -12.30 3.89
N LEU A 181 11.84 -13.33 3.23
CA LEU A 181 12.75 -14.31 3.82
C LEU A 181 13.55 -15.08 2.75
N THR A 182 14.53 -14.45 2.07
CA THR A 182 15.77 -15.12 1.62
C THR A 182 16.77 -14.14 0.99
N CYS A 183 17.72 -13.70 1.82
CA CYS A 183 19.12 -13.79 1.40
C CYS A 183 19.40 -15.25 1.02
N LEU A 184 20.18 -15.48 -0.05
CA LEU A 184 20.68 -16.79 -0.51
C LEU A 184 19.75 -17.64 -1.40
N THR A 185 19.51 -17.22 -2.64
CA THR A 185 19.91 -17.95 -3.87
C THR A 185 19.29 -17.30 -5.10
N LYS A 186 20.11 -17.08 -6.13
CA LYS A 186 19.75 -16.46 -7.41
C LYS A 186 18.92 -17.42 -8.29
N LEU A 187 17.67 -17.70 -7.92
CA LEU A 187 16.69 -18.24 -8.86
C LEU A 187 15.43 -17.39 -8.81
N LYS A 188 15.47 -16.33 -9.61
CA LYS A 188 14.37 -15.40 -9.83
C LYS A 188 13.34 -16.06 -10.76
N PHE A 189 12.63 -17.07 -10.26
CA PHE A 189 11.35 -17.47 -10.86
C PHE A 189 10.37 -16.33 -10.55
N ARG A 190 10.34 -15.37 -11.47
CA ARG A 190 9.56 -14.14 -11.37
C ARG A 190 8.09 -14.47 -11.62
N PHE A 191 7.39 -14.91 -10.58
CA PHE A 191 5.95 -14.70 -10.49
C PHE A 191 5.75 -13.28 -9.97
N VAL A 192 5.59 -12.35 -10.90
CA VAL A 192 5.24 -10.97 -10.56
C VAL A 192 3.79 -10.97 -10.10
N GLY A 193 3.51 -10.49 -8.89
CA GLY A 193 2.11 -10.26 -8.54
C GLY A 193 1.72 -8.83 -8.72
N THR A 194 0.41 -8.65 -8.82
CA THR A 194 -0.18 -7.44 -9.38
C THR A 194 0.12 -6.20 -8.52
N LYS A 195 0.16 -6.34 -7.19
CA LYS A 195 0.51 -5.23 -6.29
C LYS A 195 1.90 -4.66 -6.58
N GLU A 196 2.93 -5.49 -6.66
CA GLU A 196 4.31 -5.04 -6.94
C GLU A 196 4.44 -4.41 -8.33
N ASP A 197 3.78 -4.99 -9.35
CA ASP A 197 3.81 -4.44 -10.71
C ASP A 197 3.12 -3.07 -10.81
N LEU A 198 1.96 -2.94 -10.19
CA LEU A 198 1.24 -1.67 -10.12
C LEU A 198 2.08 -0.61 -9.39
N TRP A 199 2.69 -0.96 -8.25
CA TRP A 199 3.47 -0.02 -7.43
C TRP A 199 4.71 0.49 -8.18
N ASN A 200 5.33 -0.35 -9.01
CA ASN A 200 6.55 -0.01 -9.74
C ASN A 200 6.31 0.71 -11.07
N THR A 201 5.12 0.57 -11.67
CA THR A 201 4.89 0.99 -13.06
C THR A 201 3.85 2.11 -13.18
N VAL A 202 2.89 2.15 -12.27
CA VAL A 202 1.73 3.06 -12.33
C VAL A 202 1.82 4.10 -11.21
N PRO A 203 1.32 5.34 -11.40
CA PRO A 203 1.30 6.34 -10.33
C PRO A 203 0.58 5.82 -9.07
N PRO A 204 1.06 6.18 -7.85
CA PRO A 204 0.56 5.63 -6.59
C PRO A 204 -0.96 5.62 -6.43
N LYS A 205 -1.61 6.76 -6.72
CA LYS A 205 -3.07 6.89 -6.58
C LYS A 205 -3.84 6.00 -7.56
N ILE A 206 -3.34 5.86 -8.79
CA ILE A 206 -3.95 5.00 -9.80
C ILE A 206 -3.73 3.53 -9.42
N ALA A 207 -2.52 3.19 -8.98
CA ALA A 207 -2.17 1.85 -8.52
C ALA A 207 -3.08 1.40 -7.36
N GLN A 208 -3.24 2.23 -6.32
CA GLN A 208 -4.15 1.96 -5.21
C GLN A 208 -5.60 1.83 -5.65
N ARG A 209 -6.07 2.71 -6.55
CA ARG A 209 -7.45 2.66 -7.06
C ARG A 209 -7.73 1.36 -7.81
N VAL A 210 -6.83 0.97 -8.72
CA VAL A 210 -6.94 -0.28 -9.48
C VAL A 210 -6.88 -1.48 -8.55
N PHE A 211 -5.90 -1.52 -7.65
CA PHE A 211 -5.76 -2.63 -6.69
C PHE A 211 -6.96 -2.74 -5.73
N SER A 212 -7.49 -1.61 -5.26
CA SER A 212 -8.71 -1.56 -4.44
C SER A 212 -9.93 -2.10 -5.18
N GLY A 213 -10.09 -1.74 -6.47
CA GLY A 213 -11.14 -2.29 -7.32
C GLY A 213 -11.00 -3.81 -7.50
N MET A 214 -9.80 -4.29 -7.82
CA MET A 214 -9.52 -5.72 -7.97
C MET A 214 -9.88 -6.51 -6.72
N LEU A 215 -9.47 -6.01 -5.54
CA LEU A 215 -9.76 -6.64 -4.26
C LEU A 215 -11.27 -6.70 -4.01
N ASN A 216 -11.99 -5.61 -4.23
CA ASN A 216 -13.43 -5.55 -3.99
C ASN A 216 -14.25 -6.45 -4.94
N GLU A 217 -13.92 -6.45 -6.24
CA GLU A 217 -14.63 -7.26 -7.24
C GLU A 217 -14.35 -8.76 -7.03
N SER A 218 -13.09 -9.15 -6.83
CA SER A 218 -12.76 -10.55 -6.57
C SER A 218 -13.34 -11.04 -5.24
N LEU A 219 -13.33 -10.20 -4.20
CA LEU A 219 -13.95 -10.53 -2.92
C LEU A 219 -15.47 -10.68 -3.04
N THR A 220 -16.13 -9.93 -3.94
CA THR A 220 -17.57 -10.11 -4.20
C THR A 220 -17.86 -11.52 -4.71
N ILE A 221 -17.08 -12.01 -5.68
CA ILE A 221 -17.21 -13.37 -6.21
C ILE A 221 -16.99 -14.41 -5.11
N LEU A 222 -15.90 -14.27 -4.34
CA LEU A 222 -15.54 -15.21 -3.28
C LEU A 222 -16.60 -15.23 -2.16
N THR A 223 -17.10 -14.05 -1.76
CA THR A 223 -18.12 -13.93 -0.71
C THR A 223 -19.40 -14.65 -1.10
N VAL A 224 -19.92 -14.37 -2.30
CA VAL A 224 -21.14 -15.04 -2.81
C VAL A 224 -20.93 -16.55 -2.88
N ARG A 225 -19.80 -16.98 -3.46
CA ARG A 225 -19.47 -18.39 -3.61
C ARG A 225 -19.44 -19.15 -2.29
N TYR A 226 -18.70 -18.66 -1.30
CA TYR A 226 -18.55 -19.36 -0.03
C TYR A 226 -19.82 -19.29 0.82
N THR A 227 -20.53 -18.16 0.82
CA THR A 227 -21.77 -18.00 1.60
C THR A 227 -22.93 -18.84 1.06
N GLN A 228 -22.95 -19.09 -0.26
CA GLN A 228 -23.98 -19.90 -0.93
C GLN A 228 -23.58 -21.37 -1.12
N SER A 229 -22.35 -21.75 -0.78
CA SER A 229 -21.91 -23.13 -0.89
C SER A 229 -22.69 -24.07 0.05
N CYS A 230 -22.93 -25.29 -0.44
CA CYS A 230 -23.53 -26.40 0.31
C CYS A 230 -22.53 -27.56 0.35
N PRO A 231 -21.48 -27.47 1.20
CA PRO A 231 -20.47 -28.52 1.23
C PRO A 231 -21.04 -29.84 1.79
N SER A 232 -20.55 -30.95 1.25
CA SER A 232 -20.67 -32.27 1.87
C SER A 232 -19.96 -32.28 3.23
N GLU A 233 -20.19 -33.32 4.04
CA GLU A 233 -19.45 -33.51 5.29
C GLU A 233 -17.93 -33.58 5.03
N ALA A 234 -17.51 -34.25 3.95
CA ALA A 234 -16.11 -34.38 3.55
C ALA A 234 -15.48 -33.04 3.11
N ARG A 235 -16.27 -32.11 2.55
CA ARG A 235 -15.81 -30.79 2.08
C ARG A 235 -16.02 -29.66 3.08
N SER A 236 -16.71 -29.90 4.19
CA SER A 236 -16.99 -28.87 5.20
C SER A 236 -15.72 -28.27 5.83
N GLN A 237 -14.68 -29.08 6.02
CA GLN A 237 -13.38 -28.58 6.53
C GLN A 237 -12.69 -27.64 5.52
N LEU A 238 -12.78 -27.93 4.22
CA LEU A 238 -12.23 -27.06 3.19
C LEU A 238 -12.85 -25.66 3.24
N LEU A 239 -14.18 -25.58 3.40
CA LEU A 239 -14.89 -24.31 3.54
C LEU A 239 -14.33 -23.46 4.68
N VAL A 240 -14.15 -24.08 5.85
CA VAL A 240 -13.63 -23.40 7.06
C VAL A 240 -12.19 -22.92 6.85
N VAL A 241 -11.34 -23.77 6.28
CA VAL A 241 -9.93 -23.44 6.00
C VAL A 241 -9.84 -22.29 4.99
N ASP A 242 -10.61 -22.34 3.91
CA ASP A 242 -10.60 -21.35 2.86
C ASP A 242 -11.06 -19.98 3.35
N ILE A 243 -12.18 -19.91 4.07
CA ILE A 243 -12.68 -18.64 4.59
C ILE A 243 -11.68 -18.06 5.60
N SER A 244 -11.09 -18.89 6.46
CA SER A 244 -10.07 -18.46 7.42
C SER A 244 -8.85 -17.87 6.72
N ASN A 245 -8.31 -18.59 5.73
CA ASN A 245 -7.18 -18.13 4.91
C ASN A 245 -7.53 -16.85 4.15
N LEU A 246 -8.73 -16.75 3.60
CA LEU A 246 -9.20 -15.56 2.88
C LEU A 246 -9.21 -14.33 3.79
N LEU A 247 -9.75 -14.44 5.01
CA LEU A 247 -9.76 -13.33 5.98
C LEU A 247 -8.34 -12.90 6.39
N LEU A 248 -7.44 -13.87 6.63
CA LEU A 248 -6.03 -13.60 6.94
C LEU A 248 -5.32 -12.89 5.77
N CYS A 249 -5.51 -13.38 4.55
CA CYS A 249 -4.98 -12.77 3.34
C CYS A 249 -5.49 -11.33 3.15
N ILE A 250 -6.80 -11.11 3.31
CA ILE A 250 -7.38 -9.76 3.18
C ILE A 250 -6.79 -8.81 4.23
N ALA A 251 -6.57 -9.25 5.47
CA ALA A 251 -5.93 -8.43 6.50
C ALA A 251 -4.50 -7.99 6.13
N GLN A 252 -3.80 -8.74 5.27
CA GLN A 252 -2.48 -8.36 4.73
C GLN A 252 -2.58 -7.44 3.51
N LEU A 253 -3.61 -7.58 2.67
CA LEU A 253 -3.80 -6.75 1.47
C LEU A 253 -4.38 -5.37 1.81
N LEU A 254 -5.34 -5.33 2.74
CA LEU A 254 -6.15 -4.17 3.08
C LEU A 254 -5.33 -2.91 3.47
N PRO A 255 -4.23 -2.99 4.24
CA PRO A 255 -3.42 -1.82 4.58
C PRO A 255 -2.94 -1.02 3.35
N SER A 256 -2.76 -1.69 2.21
CA SER A 256 -2.25 -1.09 0.97
C SER A 256 -3.24 -0.10 0.31
N ILE A 257 -4.52 -0.19 0.68
CA ILE A 257 -5.62 0.63 0.13
C ILE A 257 -6.26 1.54 1.18
N CYS A 258 -5.78 1.50 2.42
CA CYS A 258 -6.23 2.38 3.49
C CYS A 258 -5.36 3.63 3.55
N ASP A 259 -6.00 4.77 3.81
CA ASP A 259 -5.30 6.04 4.08
C ASP A 259 -4.87 6.15 5.54
N THR A 260 -5.65 5.56 6.47
CA THR A 260 -5.41 5.63 7.91
C THR A 260 -5.62 4.29 8.61
N ALA A 261 -5.01 4.12 9.78
CA ALA A 261 -5.26 2.94 10.63
C ALA A 261 -6.74 2.80 11.02
N LYS A 262 -7.48 3.91 11.16
CA LYS A 262 -8.93 3.90 11.45
C LYS A 262 -9.73 3.21 10.36
N ASP A 263 -9.36 3.48 9.11
CA ASP A 263 -10.00 2.87 7.96
C ASP A 263 -9.65 1.37 7.91
N PHE A 264 -8.40 1.03 8.21
CA PHE A 264 -7.94 -0.36 8.24
C PHE A 264 -8.71 -1.23 9.24
N ILE A 265 -8.99 -0.71 10.43
CA ILE A 265 -9.73 -1.47 11.45
C ILE A 265 -11.25 -1.31 11.38
N GLY A 266 -11.76 -0.57 10.39
CA GLY A 266 -13.20 -0.37 10.19
C GLY A 266 -13.87 0.53 11.24
N LEU A 267 -13.13 1.45 11.89
CA LEU A 267 -13.75 2.46 12.77
C LEU A 267 -14.49 3.55 11.97
N SER A 268 -14.12 3.76 10.71
CA SER A 268 -14.74 4.75 9.80
C SER A 268 -16.03 4.26 9.14
N TYR A 269 -16.55 3.08 9.50
CA TYR A 269 -17.64 2.37 8.81
C TYR A 269 -18.92 3.19 8.62
N HIS A 270 -19.22 4.10 9.56
CA HIS A 270 -20.45 4.91 9.58
C HIS A 270 -20.25 6.38 9.17
N ASN A 271 -19.00 6.82 8.96
CA ASN A 271 -18.67 8.23 8.73
C ASN A 271 -18.24 8.45 7.28
N ASN A 272 -19.17 8.64 6.32
CA ASN A 272 -18.93 9.07 4.92
C ASN A 272 -17.60 8.57 4.27
N GLY A 273 -17.17 7.35 4.62
CA GLY A 273 -15.86 6.82 4.25
C GLY A 273 -15.85 6.32 2.81
N SER A 274 -14.70 5.82 2.37
CA SER A 274 -14.59 5.15 1.07
C SER A 274 -15.62 4.03 0.95
N LYS A 275 -16.49 4.12 -0.07
CA LYS A 275 -17.51 3.10 -0.37
C LYS A 275 -16.88 1.72 -0.50
N ILE A 276 -15.73 1.65 -1.20
CA ILE A 276 -15.03 0.38 -1.43
C ILE A 276 -14.55 -0.24 -0.11
N LEU A 277 -13.99 0.56 0.81
CA LEU A 277 -13.52 0.03 2.10
C LEU A 277 -14.69 -0.50 2.93
N ARG A 278 -15.81 0.23 2.97
CA ARG A 278 -17.03 -0.24 3.64
C ARG A 278 -17.52 -1.56 3.03
N ASP A 279 -17.54 -1.65 1.71
CA ASP A 279 -17.99 -2.86 1.00
C ASP A 279 -17.05 -4.05 1.32
N ILE A 280 -15.74 -3.85 1.36
CA ILE A 280 -14.76 -4.88 1.76
C ILE A 280 -14.98 -5.34 3.20
N HIS A 281 -15.13 -4.41 4.15
CA HIS A 281 -15.39 -4.76 5.55
C HIS A 281 -16.70 -5.53 5.71
N THR A 282 -17.74 -5.16 4.96
CA THR A 282 -19.04 -5.84 4.97
C THR A 282 -18.90 -7.28 4.49
N LYS A 283 -18.25 -7.49 3.34
CA LYS A 283 -17.98 -8.81 2.76
C LYS A 283 -17.16 -9.70 3.69
N CYS A 284 -16.12 -9.14 4.32
CA CYS A 284 -15.32 -9.88 5.31
C CYS A 284 -16.13 -10.25 6.56
N GLN A 285 -17.05 -9.38 6.98
CA GLN A 285 -17.95 -9.67 8.10
C GLN A 285 -18.96 -10.78 7.75
N GLU A 286 -19.49 -10.78 6.52
CA GLU A 286 -20.34 -11.87 6.00
C GLU A 286 -19.58 -13.20 5.96
N LEU A 287 -18.34 -13.18 5.45
CA LEU A 287 -17.45 -14.35 5.45
C LEU A 287 -17.16 -14.85 6.87
N LEU A 288 -16.83 -13.97 7.81
CA LEU A 288 -16.64 -14.36 9.21
C LEU A 288 -17.92 -14.98 9.79
N THR A 289 -19.07 -14.40 9.50
CA THR A 289 -20.36 -14.94 9.96
C THR A 289 -20.61 -16.34 9.39
N CYS A 290 -20.31 -16.55 8.11
CA CYS A 290 -20.36 -17.85 7.46
C CYS A 290 -19.42 -18.85 8.15
N LEU A 291 -18.16 -18.46 8.41
CA LEU A 291 -17.18 -19.27 9.12
C LEU A 291 -17.68 -19.70 10.51
N LEU A 292 -18.23 -18.76 11.29
CA LEU A 292 -18.72 -19.05 12.63
C LEU A 292 -19.93 -19.99 12.61
N LEU A 293 -20.88 -19.78 11.70
CA LEU A 293 -22.10 -20.58 11.64
C LEU A 293 -21.88 -21.97 11.03
N ARG A 294 -20.98 -22.10 10.05
CA ARG A 294 -20.69 -23.36 9.36
C ARG A 294 -19.54 -24.14 10.00
N GLY A 295 -18.60 -23.47 10.65
CA GLY A 295 -17.41 -24.09 11.24
C GLY A 295 -17.51 -24.46 12.71
N SER A 296 -18.51 -23.94 13.43
CA SER A 296 -18.70 -24.27 14.85
C SER A 296 -19.45 -25.57 15.05
N SER A 297 -19.16 -26.27 16.15
CA SER A 297 -19.94 -27.44 16.55
C SER A 297 -21.39 -27.05 16.89
N LEU A 298 -22.34 -27.97 16.66
CA LEU A 298 -23.75 -27.74 17.00
C LEU A 298 -23.94 -27.45 18.50
N ASN A 299 -23.09 -28.04 19.35
CA ASN A 299 -23.12 -27.81 20.79
C ASN A 299 -22.80 -26.35 21.14
N ASP A 300 -21.82 -25.76 20.48
CA ASP A 300 -21.41 -24.37 20.75
C ASP A 300 -22.41 -23.39 20.18
N LEU A 301 -22.94 -23.67 18.98
CA LEU A 301 -24.07 -22.92 18.43
C LEU A 301 -25.26 -22.97 19.40
N TYR A 302 -25.65 -24.14 19.90
CA TYR A 302 -26.74 -24.23 20.86
C TYR A 302 -26.47 -23.39 22.12
N LYS A 303 -25.26 -23.43 22.69
CA LYS A 303 -24.92 -22.62 23.87
C LYS A 303 -25.06 -21.12 23.64
N VAL A 304 -24.67 -20.64 22.46
CA VAL A 304 -24.73 -19.22 22.08
C VAL A 304 -26.17 -18.81 21.75
N PHE A 305 -26.89 -19.63 21.00
CA PHE A 305 -28.22 -19.31 20.48
C PHE A 305 -29.38 -19.69 21.41
N LYS A 306 -29.17 -20.45 22.49
CA LYS A 306 -30.23 -20.85 23.44
C LYS A 306 -31.00 -19.67 24.04
N ARG A 307 -30.39 -18.48 24.09
CA ARG A 307 -31.02 -17.25 24.60
C ARG A 307 -31.66 -16.41 23.48
N GLY A 308 -31.79 -16.93 22.27
CA GLY A 308 -32.33 -16.25 21.10
C GLY A 308 -31.29 -15.42 20.32
N MET A 309 -31.57 -15.21 19.03
CA MET A 309 -30.66 -14.51 18.11
C MET A 309 -30.38 -13.05 18.49
N GLY A 310 -31.35 -12.35 19.09
CA GLY A 310 -31.21 -10.94 19.48
C GLY A 310 -30.14 -10.68 20.55
N ASN A 311 -29.70 -11.72 21.27
CA ASN A 311 -28.66 -11.61 22.28
C ASN A 311 -27.24 -11.80 21.72
N VAL A 312 -27.11 -12.25 20.48
CA VAL A 312 -25.82 -12.52 19.86
C VAL A 312 -25.29 -11.24 19.21
N GLU A 313 -24.12 -10.77 19.67
CA GLU A 313 -23.49 -9.53 19.20
C GLU A 313 -23.29 -9.49 17.68
N MET A 314 -23.08 -10.64 17.02
CA MET A 314 -22.84 -10.68 15.57
C MET A 314 -24.02 -10.18 14.73
N PHE A 315 -25.26 -10.25 15.24
CA PHE A 315 -26.46 -9.78 14.52
C PHE A 315 -26.91 -8.39 14.95
N LYS A 316 -26.25 -7.79 15.95
CA LYS A 316 -26.57 -6.45 16.40
C LYS A 316 -25.91 -5.43 15.46
N PRO A 317 -26.59 -4.33 15.13
CA PRO A 317 -25.96 -3.24 14.38
C PRO A 317 -24.78 -2.72 15.19
N LYS A 318 -23.60 -2.77 14.57
CA LYS A 318 -22.36 -2.46 15.27
C LYS A 318 -22.24 -0.97 15.52
N VAL A 319 -22.16 -0.58 16.80
CA VAL A 319 -22.08 0.83 17.21
C VAL A 319 -20.65 1.26 17.54
N THR A 320 -19.80 0.36 18.05
CA THR A 320 -18.45 0.70 18.52
C THR A 320 -17.44 -0.44 18.26
N GLY A 321 -16.15 -0.09 18.18
CA GLY A 321 -15.03 -1.03 18.15
C GLY A 321 -14.50 -1.48 16.76
N PRO A 322 -13.26 -2.02 16.70
CA PRO A 322 -12.64 -2.57 15.49
C PRO A 322 -13.45 -3.72 14.88
N ALA A 323 -13.50 -3.84 13.55
CA ALA A 323 -14.20 -4.91 12.84
C ALA A 323 -13.86 -6.31 13.41
N ALA A 324 -14.89 -7.13 13.69
CA ALA A 324 -14.68 -8.41 14.36
C ALA A 324 -13.80 -9.36 13.54
N TRP A 325 -13.98 -9.33 12.21
CA TRP A 325 -13.12 -10.07 11.28
C TRP A 325 -11.65 -9.61 11.32
N ILE A 326 -11.38 -8.33 11.60
CA ILE A 326 -10.01 -7.82 11.74
C ILE A 326 -9.38 -8.29 13.04
N ILE A 327 -10.14 -8.28 14.13
CA ILE A 327 -9.67 -8.80 15.42
C ILE A 327 -9.32 -10.29 15.26
N PHE A 328 -10.17 -11.05 14.58
CA PHE A 328 -9.91 -12.44 14.22
C PHE A 328 -8.66 -12.60 13.36
N ALA A 329 -8.50 -11.79 12.31
CA ALA A 329 -7.41 -11.94 11.35
C ALA A 329 -6.05 -11.41 11.85
N LEU A 330 -6.01 -10.64 12.94
CA LEU A 330 -4.79 -10.07 13.52
C LEU A 330 -4.59 -10.49 14.99
N PRO A 331 -4.49 -11.81 15.29
CA PRO A 331 -4.41 -12.29 16.67
C PRO A 331 -3.15 -11.81 17.41
N ASN A 332 -2.06 -11.55 16.68
CA ASN A 332 -0.81 -11.04 17.25
C ASN A 332 -0.87 -9.56 17.64
N VAL A 333 -1.80 -8.81 17.04
CA VAL A 333 -2.02 -7.38 17.31
C VAL A 333 -3.08 -7.23 18.40
N PHE A 334 -4.22 -7.92 18.26
CA PHE A 334 -5.31 -7.87 19.22
C PHE A 334 -5.26 -9.06 20.19
N LYS A 335 -4.32 -9.02 21.15
CA LYS A 335 -4.21 -10.04 22.20
C LYS A 335 -5.43 -10.08 23.14
N VAL A 336 -6.07 -8.93 23.32
CA VAL A 336 -7.29 -8.77 24.13
C VAL A 336 -8.33 -8.07 23.28
N ASN A 337 -9.57 -8.58 23.32
CA ASN A 337 -10.66 -8.01 22.54
C ASN A 337 -10.97 -6.57 23.02
N PRO A 338 -10.73 -5.55 22.19
CA PRO A 338 -10.90 -4.16 22.60
C PRO A 338 -12.38 -3.80 22.74
N LYS A 339 -12.77 -3.32 23.93
CA LYS A 339 -14.15 -2.88 24.23
C LYS A 339 -14.26 -1.36 24.16
N ASN A 340 -15.38 -0.85 23.68
CA ASN A 340 -15.73 0.59 23.68
C ASN A 340 -14.73 1.51 22.95
N VAL A 341 -14.12 1.04 21.87
CA VAL A 341 -13.19 1.85 21.07
C VAL A 341 -13.96 2.68 20.05
N CYS A 342 -13.83 4.00 20.12
CA CYS A 342 -14.41 4.95 19.16
C CYS A 342 -13.32 5.72 18.40
N LYS A 343 -12.12 5.81 18.95
CA LYS A 343 -10.96 6.52 18.39
C LYS A 343 -9.71 5.66 18.52
N MET A 344 -8.70 5.93 17.68
CA MET A 344 -7.39 5.26 17.78
C MET A 344 -6.70 5.46 19.13
N THR A 345 -6.97 6.59 19.80
CA THR A 345 -6.45 6.90 21.13
C THR A 345 -7.00 6.00 22.23
N ASP A 346 -8.11 5.31 21.97
CA ASP A 346 -8.73 4.40 22.94
C ASP A 346 -8.06 3.00 22.88
N LEU A 347 -7.20 2.75 21.89
CA LEU A 347 -6.41 1.53 21.78
C LEU A 347 -5.11 1.65 22.59
N PRO A 348 -4.56 0.52 23.08
CA PRO A 348 -3.20 0.47 23.58
C PRO A 348 -2.20 1.09 22.59
N ILE A 349 -1.22 1.82 23.10
CA ILE A 349 -0.29 2.61 22.29
C ILE A 349 0.49 1.72 21.31
N ASP A 350 0.96 0.57 21.78
CA ASP A 350 1.65 -0.45 20.98
C ASP A 350 0.79 -0.94 19.81
N VAL A 351 -0.50 -1.20 20.07
CA VAL A 351 -1.48 -1.61 19.05
C VAL A 351 -1.74 -0.49 18.04
N ALA A 352 -1.98 0.74 18.52
CA ALA A 352 -2.22 1.89 17.65
C ALA A 352 -1.03 2.15 16.73
N ILE A 353 0.20 2.08 17.27
CA ILE A 353 1.44 2.25 16.50
C ILE A 353 1.59 1.13 15.47
N ALA A 354 1.40 -0.13 15.87
CA ALA A 354 1.51 -1.26 14.95
C ALA A 354 0.56 -1.10 13.75
N LEU A 355 -0.69 -0.69 13.99
CA LEU A 355 -1.67 -0.47 12.94
C LEU A 355 -1.30 0.68 12.00
N GLU A 356 -0.81 1.81 12.53
CA GLU A 356 -0.33 2.93 11.71
C GLU A 356 0.90 2.53 10.88
N LEU A 357 1.84 1.78 11.46
CA LEU A 357 3.00 1.27 10.74
C LEU A 357 2.59 0.29 9.63
N MET A 358 1.64 -0.60 9.88
CA MET A 358 1.13 -1.52 8.85
C MET A 358 0.57 -0.76 7.64
N VAL A 359 -0.21 0.29 7.87
CA VAL A 359 -0.76 1.12 6.78
C VAL A 359 0.35 1.88 6.06
N LEU A 360 1.27 2.53 6.78
CA LEU A 360 2.34 3.34 6.18
C LEU A 360 3.33 2.50 5.36
N LEU A 361 3.67 1.30 5.82
CA LEU A 361 4.60 0.40 5.12
C LEU A 361 3.96 -0.25 3.88
N ALA A 362 2.64 -0.36 3.83
CA ALA A 362 1.94 -0.99 2.71
C ALA A 362 1.69 -0.05 1.51
N GLN A 363 1.99 1.25 1.65
CA GLN A 363 1.74 2.26 0.62
C GLN A 363 2.61 2.08 -0.65
N PRO A 364 2.13 2.49 -1.84
CA PRO A 364 2.91 2.48 -3.08
C PRO A 364 4.19 3.27 -3.06
N GLN A 365 4.21 4.35 -2.28
CA GLN A 365 5.41 5.10 -2.01
C GLN A 365 5.47 5.34 -0.51
N PRO A 366 6.50 4.83 0.18
CA PRO A 366 6.66 5.10 1.60
C PRO A 366 6.85 6.59 1.80
N ASN A 367 5.95 7.21 2.57
CA ASN A 367 6.18 8.58 3.04
C ASN A 367 7.20 8.53 4.17
N TRP A 368 8.48 8.59 3.79
CA TRP A 368 9.61 8.54 4.71
C TRP A 368 9.50 9.59 5.82
N ALA A 369 8.96 10.78 5.54
CA ALA A 369 8.81 11.82 6.56
C ALA A 369 7.84 11.38 7.66
N LEU A 370 6.70 10.78 7.30
CA LEU A 370 5.73 10.26 8.28
C LEU A 370 6.25 9.01 9.01
N LEU A 371 6.97 8.13 8.31
CA LEU A 371 7.61 6.96 8.92
C LEU A 371 8.65 7.40 9.96
N PHE A 372 9.55 8.32 9.59
CA PHE A 372 10.55 8.86 10.50
C PHE A 372 9.90 9.60 11.66
N PHE A 373 8.85 10.39 11.43
CA PHE A 373 8.15 11.11 12.50
C PHE A 373 7.50 10.15 13.51
N ASN A 374 6.81 9.10 13.05
CA ASN A 374 6.22 8.09 13.93
C ASN A 374 7.29 7.31 14.70
N LEU A 375 8.37 6.88 14.04
CA LEU A 375 9.49 6.22 14.73
C LEU A 375 10.17 7.13 15.74
N PHE A 376 10.40 8.40 15.39
CA PHE A 376 11.14 9.36 16.21
C PHE A 376 10.33 9.84 17.43
N LEU A 377 9.03 10.12 17.28
CA LEU A 377 8.15 10.45 18.40
C LEU A 377 8.04 9.29 19.40
N ASN A 378 8.04 8.06 18.91
CA ASN A 378 7.89 6.90 19.80
C ASN A 378 9.18 6.55 20.53
N VAL A 379 10.34 6.60 19.86
CA VAL A 379 11.64 6.45 20.53
C VAL A 379 11.84 7.56 21.57
N THR A 380 11.43 8.80 21.26
CA THR A 380 11.52 9.90 22.22
C THR A 380 10.51 9.78 23.35
N ALA A 381 9.29 9.27 23.11
CA ALA A 381 8.29 9.03 24.15
C ALA A 381 8.67 7.87 25.09
N GLU A 382 9.20 6.76 24.57
CA GLU A 382 9.77 5.68 25.39
C GLU A 382 10.99 6.16 26.18
N SER A 383 11.88 6.93 25.56
CA SER A 383 13.04 7.51 26.24
C SER A 383 12.61 8.49 27.33
N TYR A 384 11.61 9.35 27.09
CA TYR A 384 11.06 10.26 28.10
C TYR A 384 10.37 9.50 29.24
N ASN A 385 9.63 8.43 28.97
CA ASN A 385 8.99 7.62 30.01
C ASN A 385 10.00 6.85 30.87
N VAL A 386 11.07 6.33 30.27
CA VAL A 386 12.19 5.72 31.00
C VAL A 386 12.95 6.76 31.83
N GLU A 387 13.12 7.98 31.31
CA GLU A 387 13.75 9.10 32.04
C GLU A 387 12.88 9.62 33.19
N LEU A 388 11.54 9.66 33.01
CA LEU A 388 10.59 10.01 34.06
C LEU A 388 10.49 8.94 35.15
N GLN A 389 10.52 7.66 34.77
CA GLN A 389 10.57 6.55 35.73
C GLN A 389 11.90 6.51 36.50
N ARG A 390 13.01 6.93 35.86
CA ARG A 390 14.31 7.07 36.54
C ARG A 390 14.34 8.26 37.51
N LYS A 391 13.48 9.29 37.32
CA LYS A 391 13.38 10.48 38.20
C LYS A 391 12.51 10.30 39.45
N ILE A 392 11.91 9.13 39.70
CA ILE A 392 11.15 8.85 40.93
C ILE A 392 12.00 8.09 41.98
N ALA A 393 13.23 7.70 41.64
CA ALA A 393 14.22 7.29 42.65
C ALA A 393 15.00 8.54 43.13
N GLN A 394 14.82 8.90 44.39
CA GLN A 394 15.39 10.09 45.04
C GLN A 394 16.94 10.12 45.06
N ASP A 395 17.46 11.35 44.90
CA ASP A 395 18.74 11.94 45.32
C ASP A 395 19.97 11.04 45.55
N PHE A 396 21.05 11.29 44.81
CA PHE A 396 22.27 12.03 45.23
C PHE A 396 23.33 11.88 44.11
N ASP A 397 24.07 12.97 43.86
CA ASP A 397 25.15 13.16 42.86
C ASP A 397 24.77 13.22 41.37
N CYS A 398 25.12 14.34 40.73
CA CYS A 398 24.93 14.62 39.31
C CYS A 398 25.90 13.79 38.43
N GLY A 399 25.62 12.50 38.29
CA GLY A 399 26.40 11.55 37.48
C GLY A 399 25.92 11.38 36.04
N SER A 400 25.50 12.44 35.34
CA SER A 400 24.95 12.32 33.97
C SER A 400 25.70 13.10 32.89
N PHE A 401 25.69 12.50 31.70
CA PHE A 401 26.49 12.65 30.46
C PHE A 401 26.74 14.07 29.89
N LEU A 402 26.12 15.11 30.45
CA LEU A 402 26.28 16.50 30.00
C LEU A 402 27.00 17.40 31.02
N CYS A 403 27.53 16.85 32.10
CA CYS A 403 28.45 17.57 32.97
C CYS A 403 29.80 17.75 32.26
N SER A 404 30.24 19.00 32.14
CA SER A 404 31.64 19.31 31.82
C SER A 404 32.46 19.08 33.10
N ALA A 405 33.72 18.62 32.96
CA ALA A 405 34.58 18.19 34.07
C ALA A 405 34.94 19.32 35.07
N ASP A 406 34.50 20.55 34.80
CA ASP A 406 34.60 21.77 35.61
C ASP A 406 33.35 22.04 36.47
N GLY A 407 32.39 21.11 36.53
CA GLY A 407 31.26 21.19 37.46
C GLY A 407 30.18 22.21 37.10
N THR A 408 30.20 22.73 35.87
CA THR A 408 29.13 23.61 35.38
C THR A 408 28.18 22.87 34.45
N CYS A 409 26.90 22.81 34.84
CA CYS A 409 25.83 22.29 33.99
C CYS A 409 25.58 23.29 32.86
N ARG A 410 25.88 22.91 31.61
CA ARG A 410 25.49 23.73 30.45
C ARG A 410 23.98 23.66 30.29
N ASN A 411 23.30 24.71 30.74
CA ASN A 411 21.90 24.92 30.41
C ASN A 411 21.82 25.13 28.90
N VAL A 412 21.30 24.15 28.17
CA VAL A 412 21.00 24.29 26.75
C VAL A 412 19.77 25.20 26.69
N ASP A 413 20.00 26.48 26.43
CA ASP A 413 18.93 27.45 26.23
C ASP A 413 18.18 27.08 24.93
N THR A 414 17.08 26.35 25.08
CA THR A 414 16.21 25.88 23.99
C THR A 414 15.29 26.98 23.46
N SER A 415 15.54 28.24 23.82
CA SER A 415 14.75 29.40 23.38
C SER A 415 15.01 29.83 21.93
N VAL A 416 15.98 29.23 21.23
CA VAL A 416 16.27 29.57 19.82
C VAL A 416 15.54 28.60 18.86
N PRO A 417 14.67 29.09 17.96
CA PRO A 417 13.81 28.26 17.09
C PRO A 417 14.55 27.56 15.93
N VAL A 418 15.88 27.67 15.86
CA VAL A 418 16.69 27.07 14.79
C VAL A 418 17.84 26.27 15.41
N LEU A 419 17.83 24.96 15.18
CA LEU A 419 18.91 24.06 15.58
C LEU A 419 20.17 24.35 14.75
N ASN A 420 21.28 24.68 15.41
CA ASN A 420 22.57 24.85 14.75
C ASN A 420 23.11 23.52 14.21
N GLN A 421 24.01 23.59 13.22
CA GLN A 421 24.58 22.42 12.51
C GLN A 421 25.27 21.40 13.43
N ARG A 422 25.77 21.82 14.60
CA ARG A 422 26.32 20.93 15.63
C ARG A 422 25.24 20.10 16.34
N HIS A 423 24.06 20.67 16.58
CA HIS A 423 22.93 19.95 17.17
C HIS A 423 22.42 18.83 16.25
N TYR A 424 22.50 19.01 14.93
CA TYR A 424 22.21 17.95 13.98
C TYR A 424 23.19 16.78 14.07
N TYR A 425 24.48 17.06 14.26
CA TYR A 425 25.50 16.02 14.44
C TYR A 425 25.29 15.24 15.75
N ASP A 426 25.00 15.93 16.85
CA ASP A 426 24.76 15.29 18.14
C ASP A 426 23.47 14.45 18.13
N LEU A 427 22.45 14.91 17.39
CA LEU A 427 21.20 14.18 17.20
C LEU A 427 21.39 12.92 16.33
N VAL A 428 22.14 13.03 15.23
CA VAL A 428 22.45 11.89 14.34
C VAL A 428 23.34 10.88 15.05
N PHE A 429 24.33 11.34 15.82
CA PHE A 429 25.20 10.48 16.61
C PHE A 429 24.41 9.71 17.68
N SER A 430 23.54 10.40 18.41
CA SER A 430 22.66 9.78 19.41
C SER A 430 21.67 8.79 18.79
N ALA A 431 21.09 9.11 17.63
CA ALA A 431 20.21 8.19 16.89
C ALA A 431 20.94 6.93 16.41
N THR A 432 22.23 7.06 16.04
CA THR A 432 23.06 5.94 15.58
C THR A 432 23.41 5.01 16.74
N GLU A 433 23.75 5.55 17.92
CA GLU A 433 23.98 4.79 19.15
C GLU A 433 22.72 4.01 19.60
N VAL A 434 21.54 4.63 19.54
CA VAL A 434 20.26 3.97 19.88
C VAL A 434 19.95 2.82 18.92
N LEU A 435 20.13 3.02 17.60
CA LEU A 435 19.92 1.97 16.60
C LEU A 435 20.88 0.78 16.78
N LEU A 436 22.14 1.04 17.16
CA LEU A 436 23.12 -0.01 17.46
C LEU A 436 22.78 -0.76 18.76
N SER A 437 22.21 -0.08 19.75
CA SER A 437 21.75 -0.69 21.01
C SER A 437 20.51 -1.58 20.82
N MET A 438 19.55 -1.18 19.98
CA MET A 438 18.37 -1.99 19.65
C MET A 438 18.76 -3.26 18.89
N LYS A 439 19.74 -3.18 18.00
CA LYS A 439 20.27 -4.36 17.28
C LYS A 439 20.92 -5.40 18.22
N ARG A 440 21.45 -4.97 19.38
CA ARG A 440 21.98 -5.88 20.41
C ARG A 440 20.88 -6.55 21.23
N ARG A 441 19.77 -5.86 21.53
CA ARG A 441 18.62 -6.45 22.26
C ARG A 441 17.85 -7.47 21.45
N ILE A 442 17.63 -7.20 20.16
CA ILE A 442 16.93 -8.14 19.25
C ILE A 442 17.67 -9.48 19.12
N LYS A 443 18.98 -9.54 19.36
CA LYS A 443 19.74 -10.80 19.30
C LYS A 443 19.57 -11.69 20.56
N SER A 444 19.02 -11.14 21.66
CA SER A 444 18.89 -11.85 22.94
C SER A 444 17.56 -12.60 23.09
N ASP A 445 16.50 -12.15 22.42
CA ASP A 445 15.13 -12.62 22.69
C ASP A 445 14.63 -13.73 21.73
N TYR A 446 15.48 -14.19 20.79
CA TYR A 446 15.10 -15.17 19.76
C TYR A 446 15.54 -16.62 20.03
N ILE A 447 15.89 -16.98 21.27
CA ILE A 447 16.18 -18.38 21.64
C ILE A 447 15.36 -18.76 22.88
N VAL A 448 14.06 -19.03 22.73
CA VAL A 448 13.35 -20.04 23.53
C VAL A 448 12.24 -20.68 22.69
N GLU A 449 12.24 -22.01 22.75
CA GLU A 449 11.48 -23.08 22.09
C GLU A 449 9.94 -22.96 21.95
N THR A 450 9.49 -23.35 20.75
CA THR A 450 8.28 -24.12 20.35
C THR A 450 7.27 -24.59 21.41
N GLY A 451 5.97 -24.49 21.09
CA GLY A 451 4.92 -25.30 21.75
C GLY A 451 3.47 -25.03 21.31
N VAL A 452 2.95 -25.87 20.41
CA VAL A 452 1.57 -25.89 19.85
C VAL A 452 0.54 -26.40 20.89
N LYS A 453 0.32 -25.68 21.99
CA LYS A 453 -0.60 -26.13 23.05
C LYS A 453 -1.65 -25.17 23.62
N PRO A 454 -1.63 -23.84 23.43
CA PRO A 454 -2.67 -22.99 24.03
C PRO A 454 -3.97 -22.85 23.22
N LEU A 455 -4.05 -23.38 21.99
CA LEU A 455 -5.16 -23.10 21.07
C LEU A 455 -6.44 -23.92 21.32
N ILE A 456 -6.43 -24.83 22.30
CA ILE A 456 -7.59 -25.70 22.62
C ILE A 456 -8.28 -25.28 23.94
N GLU A 457 -7.67 -24.41 24.76
CA GLU A 457 -8.25 -24.02 26.07
C GLU A 457 -8.94 -22.65 26.06
N ALA A 458 -9.04 -21.98 24.91
CA ALA A 458 -9.70 -20.67 24.77
C ALA A 458 -10.91 -20.67 23.81
N MET A 459 -11.36 -21.85 23.38
CA MET A 459 -12.70 -22.09 22.79
C MET A 459 -13.58 -22.75 23.85
#